data_AF-A0A1F9PVT7-F1
#
_entry.id   AF-A0A1F9PVT7-F1
#
_cell.length_a   1.000
_cell.length_b   1.000
_cell.length_c   1.000
_cell.angle_alpha   90.00
_cell.angle_beta   90.00
_cell.angle_gamma   90.00
#
_symmetry.space_group_name_H-M   'P 1'
#
loop_
_entity.id
_entity.type
_entity.pdbx_description
1 polymer ?
#
loop_
_entity_poly.entity_id
_entity_poly.type
_entity_poly.pdbx_seq_one_letter_code
_entity_poly.pdbx_strand_id
1 'polypeptide(L)'
;MSMRMNFMLTVAFVFLLSAGYSLAAELEAFQFLKISPQEQKAVVKLPEGELQMVGIGAVIAGDARIVEIVEGRVVLEQPGEAGDETVIVRLDGKQQRIERISKRGEKPPETTAPVKERDPEERGKSGSQ
;
A
#
# COMPACT_ATOMS: atom_id res chain seq x y z
N MET A 1 15.42 -30.96 -41.80
CA MET A 1 14.60 -29.72 -41.77
C MET A 1 13.90 -29.48 -40.42
N SER A 2 13.85 -30.45 -39.50
CA SER A 2 13.15 -30.33 -38.19
C SER A 2 13.91 -29.57 -37.09
N MET A 3 15.22 -29.32 -37.23
CA MET A 3 16.02 -28.68 -36.16
C MET A 3 15.85 -27.15 -36.10
N ARG A 4 15.45 -26.51 -37.20
CA ARG A 4 15.14 -25.07 -37.24
C ARG A 4 13.79 -24.73 -36.61
N MET A 5 12.84 -25.67 -36.63
CA MET A 5 11.49 -25.47 -36.11
C MET A 5 11.46 -25.53 -34.58
N ASN A 6 12.17 -26.49 -33.97
CA ASN A 6 12.29 -26.55 -32.51
C ASN A 6 13.07 -25.35 -31.95
N PHE A 7 14.10 -24.88 -32.65
CA PHE A 7 14.86 -23.69 -32.20
C PHE A 7 13.99 -22.42 -32.20
N MET A 8 13.15 -22.24 -33.21
CA MET A 8 12.24 -21.10 -33.29
C MET A 8 11.14 -21.14 -32.21
N LEU A 9 10.67 -22.35 -31.86
CA LEU A 9 9.66 -22.54 -30.81
C LEU A 9 10.22 -22.26 -29.40
N THR A 10 11.48 -22.61 -29.14
CA THR A 10 12.14 -22.31 -27.86
C THR A 10 12.40 -20.81 -27.70
N VAL A 11 12.79 -20.11 -28.76
CA VAL A 11 12.99 -18.64 -28.72
C VAL A 11 11.67 -17.92 -28.45
N ALA A 12 10.56 -18.36 -29.07
CA ALA A 12 9.25 -17.80 -28.81
C ALA A 12 8.78 -18.04 -27.36
N PHE A 13 9.06 -19.22 -26.80
CA PHE A 13 8.70 -19.55 -25.41
C PHE A 13 9.49 -18.73 -24.38
N VAL A 14 10.77 -18.46 -24.63
CA VAL A 14 11.59 -17.59 -23.78
C VAL A 14 11.10 -16.14 -23.84
N PHE A 15 10.65 -15.66 -25.00
CA PHE A 15 10.11 -14.30 -25.16
C PHE A 15 8.74 -14.11 -24.46
N LEU A 16 7.95 -15.17 -24.32
CA LEU A 16 6.67 -15.13 -23.61
C LEU A 16 6.85 -15.10 -22.08
N LEU A 17 7.96 -15.58 -21.55
CA LEU A 17 8.24 -15.59 -20.12
C LEU A 17 8.79 -14.25 -19.58
N SER A 18 9.19 -13.31 -20.43
CA SER A 18 9.71 -12.00 -20.00
C SER A 18 8.62 -10.92 -19.82
N ALA A 19 7.38 -11.17 -20.26
CA ALA A 19 6.30 -10.18 -20.20
C ALA A 19 5.60 -10.06 -18.82
N GLY A 20 5.97 -10.88 -17.84
CA GLY A 20 5.26 -11.00 -16.55
C GLY A 20 5.80 -10.19 -15.37
N TYR A 21 6.86 -9.39 -15.53
CA TYR A 21 7.60 -8.82 -14.38
C TYR A 21 7.23 -7.38 -13.97
N SER A 22 6.21 -6.76 -14.57
CA SER A 22 6.17 -5.28 -14.62
C SER A 22 5.28 -4.52 -13.61
N LEU A 23 4.57 -5.15 -12.68
CA LEU A 23 3.64 -4.41 -11.79
C LEU A 23 4.15 -4.15 -10.36
N ALA A 24 5.03 -4.98 -9.82
CA ALA A 24 5.57 -4.78 -8.46
C ALA A 24 6.78 -3.82 -8.41
N ALA A 25 7.43 -3.58 -9.56
CA ALA A 25 8.70 -2.88 -9.69
C ALA A 25 8.58 -1.35 -9.79
N GLU A 26 7.37 -0.80 -9.90
CA GLU A 26 7.21 0.61 -10.27
C GLU A 26 7.66 1.55 -9.15
N LEU A 27 7.30 1.29 -7.88
CA LEU A 27 7.73 2.11 -6.75
C LEU A 27 9.24 1.97 -6.44
N GLU A 28 9.86 0.84 -6.78
CA GLU A 28 11.30 0.62 -6.58
C GLU A 28 12.15 1.48 -7.52
N ALA A 29 11.60 1.91 -8.65
CA ALA A 29 12.26 2.80 -9.59
C ALA A 29 12.25 4.28 -9.13
N PHE A 30 11.44 4.63 -8.13
CA PHE A 30 11.43 5.96 -7.52
C PHE A 30 12.35 5.98 -6.29
N GLN A 31 13.10 7.07 -6.16
CA GLN A 31 13.99 7.25 -5.02
C GLN A 31 13.64 8.52 -4.27
N PHE A 32 13.22 8.39 -3.01
CA PHE A 32 13.09 9.53 -2.13
C PHE A 32 14.49 10.01 -1.71
N LEU A 33 14.82 11.26 -2.01
CA LEU A 33 16.12 11.85 -1.72
C LEU A 33 16.13 12.63 -0.41
N LYS A 34 15.01 13.29 -0.10
CA LYS A 34 14.85 14.12 1.09
C LYS A 34 13.39 14.22 1.49
N ILE A 35 13.16 14.34 2.79
CA ILE A 35 11.86 14.58 3.39
C ILE A 35 11.93 15.83 4.27
N SER A 36 10.87 16.61 4.28
CA SER A 36 10.64 17.72 5.21
C SER A 36 9.32 17.43 5.94
N PRO A 37 9.37 16.80 7.13
CA PRO A 37 8.18 16.50 7.92
C PRO A 37 7.39 17.77 8.28
N GLN A 38 8.08 18.87 8.55
CA GLN A 38 7.47 20.16 8.93
C GLN A 38 6.65 20.77 7.79
N GLU A 39 7.10 20.59 6.55
CA GLU A 39 6.41 21.11 5.36
C GLU A 39 5.48 20.07 4.72
N GLN A 40 5.48 18.83 5.22
CA GLN A 40 4.78 17.69 4.63
C GLN A 40 5.12 17.51 3.14
N LYS A 41 6.41 17.62 2.82
CA LYS A 41 6.94 17.50 1.45
C LYS A 41 8.13 16.57 1.37
N ALA A 42 8.34 16.00 0.20
CA ALA A 42 9.49 15.19 -0.13
C ALA A 42 10.02 15.51 -1.52
N VAL A 43 11.33 15.28 -1.73
CA VAL A 43 11.97 15.31 -3.05
C VAL A 43 12.13 13.88 -3.51
N VAL A 44 11.55 13.57 -4.67
CA VAL A 44 11.58 12.25 -5.30
C VAL A 44 12.33 12.36 -6.62
N LYS A 45 13.21 11.39 -6.87
CA LYS A 45 13.83 11.16 -8.17
C LYS A 45 12.99 10.16 -8.94
N LEU A 46 12.54 10.55 -10.12
CA LEU A 46 11.76 9.72 -11.03
C LEU A 46 12.67 8.71 -11.76
N PRO A 47 12.09 7.64 -12.35
CA PRO A 47 12.85 6.67 -13.14
C PRO A 47 13.65 7.29 -14.29
N GLU A 48 13.11 8.38 -14.87
CA GLU A 48 13.72 9.16 -15.96
C GLU A 48 14.89 10.03 -15.49
N GLY A 49 15.10 10.13 -14.18
CA GLY A 49 16.16 10.90 -13.54
C GLY A 49 15.76 12.32 -13.13
N GLU A 50 14.56 12.75 -13.47
CA GLU A 50 14.01 14.05 -13.08
C GLU A 50 13.77 14.13 -11.56
N LEU A 51 13.89 15.34 -11.01
CA LEU A 51 13.61 15.60 -9.60
C LEU A 51 12.28 16.33 -9.47
N GLN A 52 11.40 15.78 -8.63
CA GLN A 52 10.10 16.35 -8.36
C GLN A 52 9.89 16.52 -6.86
N MET A 53 9.29 17.65 -6.49
CA MET A 53 8.80 17.87 -5.13
C MET A 53 7.35 17.41 -5.05
N VAL A 54 7.07 16.54 -4.09
CA VAL A 54 5.74 15.96 -3.83
C VAL A 54 5.32 16.23 -2.39
N GLY A 55 4.02 16.17 -2.12
CA GLY A 55 3.47 16.34 -0.78
C GLY A 55 2.31 15.38 -0.52
N ILE A 56 1.67 15.51 0.63
CA ILE A 56 0.48 14.72 0.96
C ILE A 56 -0.60 14.90 -0.11
N GLY A 57 -1.21 13.80 -0.53
CA GLY A 57 -2.22 13.73 -1.57
C GLY A 57 -1.66 13.56 -2.99
N ALA A 58 -0.35 13.76 -3.20
CA ALA A 58 0.28 13.49 -4.49
C ALA A 58 0.24 12.00 -4.82
N VAL A 59 0.07 11.68 -6.10
CA VAL A 59 0.10 10.31 -6.64
C VAL A 59 1.41 10.12 -7.39
N ILE A 60 2.12 9.04 -7.08
CA ILE A 60 3.38 8.66 -7.71
C ILE A 60 3.35 7.16 -8.05
N ALA A 61 4.27 6.70 -8.91
CA ALA A 61 4.41 5.29 -9.27
C ALA A 61 3.07 4.63 -9.66
N GLY A 62 2.35 5.24 -10.60
CA GLY A 62 1.04 4.79 -11.06
C GLY A 62 -0.11 5.30 -10.19
N ASP A 63 -0.34 4.65 -9.06
CA ASP A 63 -1.53 4.84 -8.22
C ASP A 63 -1.23 4.97 -6.72
N ALA A 64 0.05 5.00 -6.33
CA ALA A 64 0.45 5.17 -4.93
C ALA A 64 0.28 6.62 -4.48
N ARG A 65 -0.69 6.87 -3.60
CA ARG A 65 -0.98 8.17 -3.01
C ARG A 65 -0.21 8.38 -1.72
N ILE A 66 0.49 9.49 -1.59
CA ILE A 66 1.15 9.88 -0.34
C ILE A 66 0.09 10.29 0.68
N VAL A 67 0.04 9.62 1.82
CA VAL A 67 -0.91 9.92 2.91
C VAL A 67 -0.24 10.51 4.14
N GLU A 68 1.05 10.23 4.35
CA GLU A 68 1.80 10.74 5.50
C GLU A 68 3.27 10.95 5.15
N ILE A 69 3.84 12.06 5.64
CA ILE A 69 5.29 12.33 5.58
C ILE A 69 5.72 12.71 6.99
N VAL A 70 6.53 11.86 7.61
CA VAL A 70 7.09 12.07 8.95
C VAL A 70 8.59 11.79 8.96
N GLU A 71 9.24 12.04 10.09
CA GLU A 71 10.68 11.84 10.19
C GLU A 71 11.07 10.38 9.89
N GLY A 72 12.02 10.22 8.97
CA GLY A 72 12.55 8.92 8.55
C GLY A 72 11.63 8.05 7.69
N ARG A 73 10.39 8.45 7.38
CA ARG A 73 9.50 7.65 6.52
C ARG A 73 8.41 8.43 5.78
N VAL A 74 7.97 7.86 4.67
CA VAL A 74 6.81 8.29 3.88
C VAL A 74 5.82 7.13 3.82
N VAL A 75 4.55 7.40 4.08
CA VAL A 75 3.48 6.40 3.98
C VAL A 75 2.65 6.69 2.76
N LEU A 76 2.40 5.65 1.96
CA LEU A 76 1.57 5.68 0.78
C LEU A 76 0.44 4.66 0.91
N GLU A 77 -0.66 4.94 0.24
CA GLU A 77 -1.75 4.01 0.00
C GLU A 77 -1.83 3.71 -1.49
N GLN A 78 -1.95 2.44 -1.85
CA GLN A 78 -2.15 2.00 -3.23
C GLN A 78 -3.30 0.99 -3.29
N PRO A 79 -4.07 0.92 -4.38
CA PRO A 79 -4.98 -0.18 -4.64
C PRO A 79 -4.23 -1.52 -4.67
N GLY A 80 -4.71 -2.51 -3.94
CA GLY A 80 -4.25 -3.91 -4.00
C GLY A 80 -5.38 -4.87 -4.33
N GLU A 81 -5.03 -6.14 -4.61
CA GLU A 81 -6.00 -7.16 -5.02
C GLU A 81 -7.11 -7.43 -3.98
N ALA A 82 -6.81 -7.23 -2.69
CA ALA A 82 -7.71 -7.47 -1.57
C ALA A 82 -8.25 -6.17 -0.91
N GLY A 83 -8.04 -5.02 -1.55
CA GLY A 83 -8.32 -3.69 -1.01
C GLY A 83 -7.05 -2.84 -0.90
N ASP A 84 -7.17 -1.67 -0.29
CA ASP A 84 -6.05 -0.72 -0.19
C ASP A 84 -4.88 -1.32 0.62
N GLU A 85 -3.68 -1.21 0.07
CA GLU A 85 -2.43 -1.60 0.69
C GLU A 85 -1.69 -0.36 1.20
N THR A 86 -1.14 -0.47 2.41
CA THR A 86 -0.28 0.55 2.98
C THR A 86 1.16 0.24 2.65
N VAL A 87 1.85 1.20 2.04
CA VAL A 87 3.27 1.12 1.71
C VAL A 87 4.05 2.11 2.55
N ILE A 88 5.04 1.63 3.30
CA ILE A 88 5.90 2.46 4.14
C ILE A 88 7.28 2.49 3.50
N VAL A 89 7.71 3.68 3.10
CA VAL A 89 9.04 3.93 2.57
C VAL A 89 9.88 4.54 3.69
N ARG A 90 10.84 3.77 4.22
CA ARG A 90 11.80 4.25 5.21
C ARG A 90 13.02 4.85 4.52
N LEU A 91 13.48 5.98 5.05
CA LEU A 91 14.65 6.70 4.59
C LEU A 91 15.74 6.69 5.67
N ASP A 92 16.82 5.98 5.39
CA ASP A 92 18.05 5.96 6.19
C ASP A 92 19.17 6.64 5.40
N GLY A 93 19.12 7.98 5.37
CA GLY A 93 20.05 8.80 4.58
C GLY A 93 19.85 8.63 3.08
N LYS A 94 20.72 7.85 2.42
CA LYS A 94 20.62 7.52 0.98
C LYS A 94 19.98 6.16 0.72
N GLN A 95 19.75 5.36 1.77
CA GLN A 95 19.15 4.05 1.66
C GLN A 95 17.65 4.17 1.80
N GLN A 96 16.94 3.52 0.88
CA GLN A 96 15.49 3.42 0.88
C GLN A 96 15.11 1.96 1.16
N ARG A 97 14.13 1.76 2.05
CA ARG A 97 13.50 0.44 2.27
C ARG A 97 12.01 0.57 2.11
N ILE A 98 11.40 -0.36 1.38
CA ILE A 98 9.96 -0.38 1.11
C ILE A 98 9.37 -1.56 1.88
N GLU A 99 8.41 -1.27 2.77
CA GLU A 99 7.62 -2.25 3.50
C GLU A 99 6.17 -2.16 3.00
N ARG A 100 5.60 -3.27 2.55
CA ARG A 100 4.19 -3.34 2.09
C ARG A 100 3.36 -4.10 3.11
N ILE A 101 2.24 -3.54 3.53
CA ILE A 101 1.30 -4.12 4.48
C ILE A 101 -0.06 -4.21 3.80
N SER A 102 -0.51 -5.43 3.55
CA SER A 102 -1.86 -5.70 3.05
C SER A 102 -2.78 -6.08 4.22
N LYS A 103 -4.00 -5.53 4.22
CA LYS A 103 -5.06 -5.95 5.15
C LYS A 103 -5.58 -7.31 4.68
N ARG A 104 -4.88 -8.39 5.02
CA ARG A 104 -5.43 -9.74 4.85
C ARG A 104 -6.61 -9.90 5.81
N GLY A 105 -7.82 -9.77 5.24
CA GLY A 105 -9.13 -10.06 5.83
C GLY A 105 -9.13 -10.36 7.32
N GLU A 106 -9.17 -9.31 8.15
CA GLU A 106 -9.72 -9.44 9.49
C GLU A 106 -11.21 -9.76 9.31
N LYS A 107 -11.56 -11.05 9.33
CA LYS A 107 -12.91 -11.42 9.78
C LYS A 107 -13.03 -10.80 11.16
N PRO A 108 -13.97 -9.85 11.38
CA PRO A 108 -14.19 -9.33 12.71
C PRO A 108 -14.42 -10.53 13.64
N PRO A 109 -13.80 -10.59 14.83
CA PRO A 109 -14.21 -11.59 15.80
C PRO A 109 -15.71 -11.42 16.00
N GLU A 110 -16.48 -12.47 15.72
CA GLU A 110 -17.91 -12.52 16.04
C GLU A 110 -18.02 -12.32 17.54
N THR A 111 -18.22 -11.07 17.95
CA THR A 111 -18.34 -10.70 19.34
C THR A 111 -19.77 -11.07 19.70
N THR A 112 -19.99 -12.33 20.06
CA THR A 112 -21.19 -12.77 20.78
C THR A 112 -21.10 -12.20 22.20
N ALA A 113 -21.36 -10.90 22.33
CA ALA A 113 -21.74 -10.35 23.62
C ALA A 113 -23.10 -10.97 23.96
N PRO A 114 -23.26 -11.70 25.08
CA PRO A 114 -24.58 -12.14 25.50
C PRO A 114 -25.41 -10.88 25.77
N VAL A 115 -26.55 -10.77 25.08
CA VAL A 115 -27.57 -9.80 25.43
C VAL A 115 -27.98 -10.11 26.86
N LYS A 116 -27.51 -9.29 27.81
CA LYS A 116 -28.03 -9.29 29.17
C LYS A 116 -29.47 -8.78 29.08
N GLU A 117 -30.39 -9.72 28.98
CA GLU A 117 -31.83 -9.51 29.07
C GLU A 117 -32.09 -8.69 30.34
N ARG A 118 -32.60 -7.47 30.17
CA ARG A 118 -32.99 -6.63 31.30
C ARG A 118 -34.36 -7.12 31.77
N ASP A 119 -34.41 -7.65 32.98
CA ASP A 119 -35.66 -7.97 33.66
C ASP A 119 -36.58 -6.74 33.73
N PRO A 120 -37.86 -6.86 33.31
CA PRO A 120 -38.83 -5.78 33.42
C PRO A 120 -39.56 -5.87 34.76
N GLU A 121 -38.91 -5.55 35.88
CA GLU A 121 -39.58 -5.64 37.19
C GLU A 121 -39.27 -4.50 38.16
N GLU A 122 -39.17 -3.25 37.72
CA GLU A 122 -39.25 -2.08 38.63
C GLU A 122 -40.00 -0.88 38.03
N ARG A 123 -41.17 -1.11 37.43
CA ARG A 123 -42.18 -0.03 37.23
C ARG A 123 -43.31 -0.21 38.23
N GLY A 124 -43.08 0.21 39.47
CA GLY A 124 -44.15 0.26 40.45
C GLY A 124 -43.70 0.75 41.80
N LYS A 125 -43.41 2.06 41.92
CA LYS A 125 -43.60 2.89 43.14
C LYS A 125 -42.97 4.27 42.95
N SER A 126 -43.82 5.27 42.70
CA SER A 126 -43.70 6.70 43.07
C SER A 126 -44.63 7.49 42.16
N GLY A 127 -45.62 8.25 42.61
CA GLY A 127 -46.07 8.63 43.93
C GLY A 127 -47.30 9.51 43.72
N SER A 128 -48.29 9.41 44.60
CA SER A 128 -49.39 10.37 44.68
C SER A 128 -49.39 10.93 46.09
N GLN A 129 -49.02 12.20 46.20
CA GLN A 129 -49.44 13.11 47.25
C GLN A 129 -50.03 14.34 46.57
#